data_AF-A0A7C9CQJ3-F1
#
_entry.id   AF-A0A7C9CQJ3-F1
#
_cell.length_a   1.000
_cell.length_b   1.000
_cell.length_c   1.000
_cell.angle_alpha   90.00
_cell.angle_beta   90.00
_cell.angle_gamma   90.00
#
_symmetry.space_group_name_H-M   'P 1'
#
loop_
_entity.id
_entity.type
_entity.pdbx_description
1 polymer ?
#
loop_
_entity_poly.entity_id
_entity_poly.type
_entity_poly.pdbx_seq_one_letter_code
_entity_poly.pdbx_strand_id
1 'polypeptide(L)'
;GVTSRELTPAITVLQLFLSSSKPVLRFAAVRTLNKVAMTHPMAVTNCNIDMESLISDQNRSIATLAITTLLKTGNESSVDRLMKQITNFMSDIADEFKIVVVDAIRSLCLKFPLKY
;
A
#
# COMPACT_ATOMS: atom_id res chain seq x y z
N GLY A 1 -11.50 13.46 -17.46
CA GLY A 1 -10.90 12.64 -16.39
C GLY A 1 -10.38 13.56 -15.31
N VAL A 2 -10.37 13.12 -14.06
CA VAL A 2 -9.84 13.90 -12.92
C VAL A 2 -8.32 14.00 -13.03
N THR A 3 -7.75 15.17 -12.76
CA THR A 3 -6.32 15.42 -12.79
C THR A 3 -5.67 15.17 -11.43
N SER A 4 -4.36 14.89 -11.41
CA SER A 4 -3.60 14.73 -10.15
C SER A 4 -3.67 15.97 -9.24
N ARG A 5 -3.80 17.17 -9.83
CA ARG A 5 -3.94 18.43 -9.06
C ARG A 5 -5.25 18.46 -8.28
N GLU A 6 -6.34 18.01 -8.89
CA GLU A 6 -7.66 17.94 -8.24
C GLU A 6 -7.72 16.89 -7.13
N LEU A 7 -6.90 15.83 -7.21
CA LEU A 7 -6.82 14.79 -6.18
C LEU A 7 -5.98 15.19 -4.96
N THR A 8 -5.05 16.14 -5.13
CA THR A 8 -4.03 16.46 -4.11
C THR A 8 -4.64 16.79 -2.74
N PRO A 9 -5.67 17.66 -2.61
CA PRO A 9 -6.25 18.00 -1.30
C PRO A 9 -6.85 16.79 -0.59
N ALA A 10 -7.56 15.93 -1.33
CA ALA A 10 -8.14 14.71 -0.77
C ALA A 10 -7.06 13.72 -0.32
N ILE A 11 -5.99 13.56 -1.11
CA ILE A 11 -4.87 12.69 -0.76
C ILE A 11 -4.15 13.18 0.50
N THR A 12 -3.96 14.50 0.66
CA THR A 12 -3.37 15.06 1.89
C THR A 12 -4.18 14.74 3.14
N VAL A 13 -5.52 14.81 3.08
CA VAL A 13 -6.38 14.44 4.21
C VAL A 13 -6.30 12.94 4.50
N LEU A 14 -6.31 12.11 3.45
CA LEU A 14 -6.16 10.66 3.60
C LEU A 14 -4.79 10.31 4.20
N GLN A 15 -3.72 11.01 3.82
CA GLN A 15 -2.38 10.82 4.39
C GLN A 15 -2.38 11.10 5.90
N LEU A 16 -3.00 12.19 6.35
CA LEU A 16 -3.14 12.49 7.78
C LEU A 16 -3.86 11.37 8.55
N PHE A 17 -4.86 10.75 7.92
CA PHE A 17 -5.60 9.65 8.55
C PHE A 17 -4.80 8.35 8.68
N LEU A 18 -3.72 8.16 7.91
CA LEU A 18 -2.83 7.00 8.07
C LEU A 18 -2.12 6.99 9.43
N SER A 19 -1.83 8.17 9.99
CA SER A 19 -1.18 8.30 11.31
C SER A 19 -2.18 8.41 12.47
N SER A 20 -3.48 8.24 12.23
CA SER A 20 -4.50 8.37 13.27
C SER A 20 -4.39 7.27 14.34
N SER A 21 -4.62 7.62 15.60
CA SER A 21 -4.78 6.64 16.68
C SER A 21 -6.07 5.82 16.56
N LYS A 22 -7.01 6.20 15.68
CA LYS A 22 -8.27 5.49 15.45
C LYS A 22 -8.12 4.47 14.32
N PRO A 23 -8.21 3.16 14.57
CA PRO A 23 -8.06 2.13 13.53
C PRO A 23 -9.01 2.28 12.35
N VAL A 24 -10.25 2.73 12.59
CA VAL A 24 -11.26 2.95 11.55
C VAL A 24 -10.82 4.02 10.55
N LEU A 25 -10.16 5.10 11.00
CA LEU A 25 -9.68 6.15 10.11
C LEU A 25 -8.50 5.66 9.26
N ARG A 26 -7.55 4.94 9.87
CA ARG A 26 -6.44 4.32 9.14
C ARG A 26 -6.93 3.34 8.08
N PHE A 27 -7.88 2.47 8.43
CA PHE A 27 -8.51 1.52 7.52
C PHE A 27 -9.22 2.22 6.36
N ALA A 28 -10.05 3.23 6.64
CA ALA A 28 -10.75 3.98 5.60
C ALA A 28 -9.77 4.70 4.66
N ALA A 29 -8.70 5.28 5.22
CA ALA A 29 -7.67 5.97 4.46
C ALA A 29 -6.93 5.04 3.52
N VAL A 30 -6.35 3.95 4.04
CA VAL A 30 -5.57 3.00 3.23
C VAL A 30 -6.43 2.31 2.18
N ARG A 31 -7.69 1.96 2.49
CA ARG A 31 -8.64 1.39 1.53
C ARG A 31 -8.94 2.36 0.38
N THR A 32 -9.11 3.65 0.70
CA THR A 32 -9.40 4.68 -0.30
C THR A 32 -8.18 4.92 -1.19
N LEU A 33 -6.99 5.05 -0.59
CA LEU A 33 -5.73 5.19 -1.32
C LEU A 33 -5.45 4.00 -2.23
N ASN A 34 -5.74 2.77 -1.79
CA ASN A 34 -5.64 1.57 -2.61
C ASN A 34 -6.47 1.68 -3.89
N LYS A 35 -7.73 2.14 -3.77
CA LYS A 35 -8.64 2.34 -4.90
C LYS A 35 -8.13 3.44 -5.84
N VAL A 36 -7.63 4.54 -5.29
CA VAL A 36 -7.05 5.64 -6.10
C VAL A 36 -5.80 5.15 -6.84
N ALA A 37 -4.94 4.35 -6.19
CA ALA A 37 -3.71 3.83 -6.78
C ALA A 37 -3.95 2.90 -7.99
N MET A 38 -5.15 2.33 -8.14
CA MET A 38 -5.51 1.54 -9.33
C MET A 38 -5.62 2.39 -10.61
N THR A 39 -5.88 3.70 -10.48
CA THR A 39 -6.10 4.61 -11.62
C THR A 39 -5.09 5.75 -11.67
N HIS A 40 -4.61 6.21 -10.51
CA HIS A 40 -3.70 7.35 -10.36
C HIS A 40 -2.54 7.01 -9.39
N PRO A 41 -1.71 5.99 -9.68
CA PRO A 41 -0.67 5.51 -8.76
C PRO A 41 0.32 6.61 -8.36
N MET A 42 0.70 7.50 -9.29
CA MET A 42 1.62 8.61 -9.03
C MET A 42 1.08 9.67 -8.07
N ALA A 43 -0.24 9.79 -7.93
CA ALA A 43 -0.81 10.72 -6.97
C ALA A 43 -0.64 10.21 -5.52
N VAL A 44 -0.50 8.89 -5.33
CA VAL A 44 -0.47 8.22 -4.02
C VAL A 44 0.95 7.98 -3.51
N THR A 45 2.00 8.14 -4.35
CA THR A 45 3.40 7.83 -3.97
C THR A 45 3.88 8.61 -2.75
N ASN A 46 3.36 9.82 -2.54
CA ASN A 46 3.71 10.64 -1.37
C ASN A 46 3.27 10.01 -0.04
N CYS A 47 2.30 9.10 -0.06
CA CYS A 47 1.83 8.37 1.10
C CYS A 47 2.62 7.08 1.37
N ASN A 48 3.61 6.71 0.54
CA ASN A 48 4.30 5.43 0.65
C ASN A 48 5.01 5.26 2.00
N ILE A 49 5.66 6.31 2.51
CA ILE A 49 6.36 6.26 3.81
C ILE A 49 5.37 6.00 4.94
N ASP A 50 4.23 6.70 4.95
CA ASP A 50 3.19 6.50 5.95
C ASP A 50 2.56 5.10 5.85
N MET A 51 2.33 4.60 4.64
CA MET A 51 1.80 3.25 4.43
C MET A 51 2.80 2.16 4.84
N GLU A 52 4.11 2.36 4.69
CA GLU A 52 5.11 1.40 5.19
C GLU A 52 5.04 1.24 6.70
N SER A 53 4.73 2.32 7.44
CA SER A 53 4.51 2.24 8.89
C SER A 53 3.29 1.39 9.26
N LEU A 54 2.31 1.26 8.36
CA LEU A 54 1.10 0.46 8.58
C LEU A 54 1.30 -1.04 8.35
N ILE A 55 2.45 -1.48 7.83
CA ILE A 55 2.73 -2.91 7.66
C ILE A 55 2.80 -3.62 9.03
N SER A 56 3.25 -2.92 10.07
CA SER A 56 3.29 -3.41 11.45
C SER A 56 2.00 -3.17 12.24
N ASP A 57 0.91 -2.72 11.58
CA ASP A 57 -0.37 -2.49 12.25
C ASP A 57 -0.93 -3.79 12.85
N GLN A 58 -1.46 -3.70 14.08
CA GLN A 58 -2.12 -4.82 14.75
C GLN A 58 -3.35 -5.30 13.97
N ASN A 59 -4.02 -4.39 13.25
CA ASN A 59 -5.11 -4.76 12.37
C ASN A 59 -4.56 -5.30 11.04
N ARG A 60 -4.64 -6.62 10.87
CA ARG A 60 -4.11 -7.30 9.67
C ARG A 60 -4.76 -6.87 8.36
N SER A 61 -6.02 -6.41 8.39
CA SER A 61 -6.67 -5.86 7.19
C SER A 61 -6.05 -4.52 6.78
N ILE A 62 -5.65 -3.68 7.74
CA ILE A 62 -4.92 -2.42 7.46
C ILE A 62 -3.56 -2.74 6.85
N ALA A 63 -2.79 -3.63 7.48
CA ALA A 63 -1.47 -4.01 7.00
C ALA A 63 -1.52 -4.64 5.59
N THR A 64 -2.50 -5.50 5.33
CA THR A 64 -2.70 -6.11 4.00
C THR A 64 -3.04 -5.05 2.94
N LEU A 65 -3.94 -4.11 3.26
CA LEU A 65 -4.26 -3.01 2.35
C LEU A 65 -3.07 -2.08 2.12
N ALA A 66 -2.24 -1.84 3.13
CA ALA A 66 -1.02 -1.06 2.98
C ALA A 66 -0.04 -1.73 2.02
N ILE A 67 0.24 -3.03 2.22
CA ILE A 67 1.10 -3.83 1.34
C ILE A 67 0.58 -3.79 -0.11
N THR A 68 -0.70 -4.10 -0.32
CA THR A 68 -1.27 -4.13 -1.67
C THR A 68 -1.27 -2.76 -2.34
N THR A 69 -1.30 -1.67 -1.57
CA THR A 69 -1.18 -0.30 -2.10
C THR A 69 0.25 0.03 -2.46
N LEU A 70 1.20 -0.27 -1.56
CA LEU A 70 2.63 -0.10 -1.77
C LEU A 70 3.14 -0.88 -2.98
N LEU A 71 2.56 -2.04 -3.28
CA LEU A 71 2.92 -2.82 -4.48
C LEU A 71 2.45 -2.14 -5.78
N LYS A 72 1.38 -1.33 -5.73
CA LYS A 72 0.89 -0.54 -6.88
C LYS A 72 1.72 0.72 -7.08
N THR A 73 2.08 1.39 -5.98
CA THR A 73 2.79 2.67 -5.96
C THR A 73 4.30 2.55 -5.81
N GLY A 74 4.81 1.33 -5.63
CA GLY A 74 6.22 1.04 -5.44
C GLY A 74 7.06 1.41 -6.65
N ASN A 75 8.30 1.83 -6.36
CA ASN A 75 9.34 2.11 -7.33
C ASN A 75 10.50 1.12 -7.14
N GLU A 76 11.38 1.04 -8.13
CA GLU A 76 12.48 0.07 -8.17
C GLU A 76 13.40 0.12 -6.93
N SER A 77 13.57 1.32 -6.34
CA SER A 77 14.38 1.52 -5.14
C SER A 77 13.72 0.97 -3.87
N SER A 78 12.39 0.97 -3.79
CA SER A 78 11.64 0.52 -2.61
C SER A 78 11.27 -0.97 -2.65
N VAL A 79 11.36 -1.63 -3.81
CA VAL A 79 10.97 -3.04 -4.01
C VAL A 79 11.67 -3.98 -3.04
N ASP A 80 13.00 -3.91 -2.93
CA ASP A 80 13.77 -4.87 -2.11
C ASP A 80 13.41 -4.77 -0.63
N ARG A 81 13.22 -3.55 -0.12
CA ARG A 81 12.80 -3.31 1.26
C ARG A 81 11.38 -3.85 1.48
N LEU A 82 10.48 -3.55 0.56
CA LEU A 82 9.08 -3.97 0.64
C LEU A 82 8.96 -5.50 0.62
N MET A 83 9.70 -6.17 -0.26
CA MET A 83 9.73 -7.65 -0.34
C MET A 83 10.18 -8.28 0.97
N LYS A 84 11.23 -7.73 1.62
CA LYS A 84 11.68 -8.22 2.94
C LYS A 84 10.60 -8.10 4.02
N GLN A 85 9.89 -6.96 4.05
CA GLN A 85 8.80 -6.76 5.00
C GLN A 85 7.63 -7.70 4.74
N ILE A 86 7.30 -7.93 3.46
CA ILE A 86 6.22 -8.85 3.05
C ILE A 86 6.53 -10.29 3.43
N THR A 87 7.77 -10.76 3.22
CA THR A 87 8.16 -12.13 3.59
C THR A 87 7.95 -12.38 5.07
N ASN A 88 8.31 -11.44 5.93
CA ASN A 88 8.06 -11.53 7.37
C ASN A 88 6.56 -11.47 7.69
N PHE A 89 5.78 -10.67 6.95
CA PHE A 89 4.33 -10.58 7.16
C PHE A 89 3.59 -11.86 6.77
N MET A 90 4.09 -12.63 5.79
CA MET A 90 3.44 -13.83 5.29
C MET A 90 3.33 -14.97 6.30
N SER A 91 4.24 -15.06 7.28
CA SER A 91 4.12 -16.05 8.36
C SER A 91 2.96 -15.74 9.32
N ASP A 92 2.52 -14.49 9.35
CA ASP A 92 1.70 -13.94 10.43
C ASP A 92 0.23 -13.69 10.03
N ILE A 93 -0.16 -14.07 8.81
CA ILE A 93 -1.50 -13.85 8.26
C ILE A 93 -2.18 -15.14 7.83
N ALA A 94 -3.52 -15.11 7.86
CA ALA A 94 -4.36 -16.21 7.39
C ALA A 94 -4.23 -16.44 5.88
N ASP A 95 -4.48 -17.67 5.44
CA ASP A 95 -4.31 -18.10 4.04
C ASP A 95 -5.13 -17.26 3.05
N GLU A 96 -6.30 -16.79 3.46
CA GLU A 96 -7.14 -15.88 2.66
C GLU A 96 -6.40 -14.59 2.28
N PHE A 97 -5.59 -14.04 3.18
CA PHE A 97 -4.79 -12.85 2.92
C PHE A 97 -3.50 -13.16 2.15
N LYS A 98 -2.95 -14.37 2.28
CA LYS A 98 -1.76 -14.78 1.52
C LYS A 98 -2.03 -14.73 0.02
N ILE A 99 -3.20 -15.17 -0.44
CA ILE A 99 -3.58 -15.13 -1.86
C ILE A 99 -3.47 -13.69 -2.40
N VAL A 100 -4.01 -12.72 -1.66
CA VAL A 100 -3.99 -11.30 -2.04
C VAL A 100 -2.57 -10.76 -2.13
N VAL A 101 -1.70 -11.12 -1.18
CA VAL A 101 -0.32 -10.64 -1.16
C VAL A 101 0.53 -11.31 -2.25
N VAL A 102 0.34 -12.61 -2.52
CA VAL A 102 1.03 -13.32 -3.62
C VAL A 102 0.70 -12.68 -4.97
N ASP A 103 -0.57 -12.36 -5.23
CA ASP A 103 -0.99 -11.77 -6.49
C ASP A 103 -0.41 -10.35 -6.69
N ALA A 104 -0.25 -9.64 -5.58
CA ALA A 104 0.39 -8.33 -5.57
C ALA A 104 1.92 -8.41 -5.75
N ILE A 105 2.60 -9.41 -5.18
CA ILE A 105 4.04 -9.69 -5.45
C ILE A 105 4.22 -10.03 -6.93
N ARG A 106 3.40 -10.92 -7.49
CA ARG A 106 3.44 -11.28 -8.91
C ARG A 106 3.34 -10.04 -9.80
N SER A 107 2.39 -9.16 -9.50
CA SER A 107 2.21 -7.89 -10.22
C SER A 107 3.47 -7.00 -10.15
N LEU A 108 4.17 -7.01 -9.01
CA LEU A 108 5.42 -6.27 -8.84
C LEU A 108 6.57 -6.84 -9.67
N CYS A 109 6.78 -8.15 -9.65
CA CYS A 109 7.81 -8.81 -10.46
C CYS A 109 7.60 -8.55 -11.96
N LEU A 110 6.34 -8.60 -12.42
CA LEU A 110 6.01 -8.26 -13.82
C LEU A 110 6.27 -6.78 -14.14
N LYS A 111 6.12 -5.88 -13.16
CA LYS A 111 6.38 -4.43 -13.33
C LYS A 111 7.88 -4.11 -13.35
N PHE A 112 8.72 -4.91 -12.69
CA PHE A 112 10.17 -4.69 -12.59
C PHE A 112 10.98 -5.96 -12.95
N PRO A 113 10.96 -6.40 -14.23
CA PRO A 113 11.54 -7.69 -14.65
C PRO A 113 13.07 -7.72 -14.66
N LEU A 114 13.75 -6.59 -14.49
CA LEU A 114 15.21 -6.54 -14.42
C LEU A 114 15.74 -6.77 -13.00
N LYS A 115 14.86 -6.81 -12.00
CA LYS A 115 15.20 -7.11 -10.60
C LYS A 115 15.04 -8.58 -10.22
N TYR A 116 14.22 -9.34 -10.94
CA TYR A 116 13.87 -10.74 -10.68
C TYR A 116 13.50 -11.44 -11.98
#